data_AF-A0A2G4J3D7-F1
#
_entry.id   AF-A0A2G4J3D7-F1
#
_cell.length_a   1.000
_cell.length_b   1.000
_cell.length_c   1.000
_cell.angle_alpha   90.00
_cell.angle_beta   90.00
_cell.angle_gamma   90.00
#
_symmetry.space_group_name_H-M   'P 1'
#
loop_
_entity.id
_entity.type
_entity.pdbx_description
1 polymer ?
#
loop_
_entity_poly.entity_id
_entity_poly.type
_entity_poly.pdbx_seq_one_letter_code
_entity_poly.pdbx_strand_id
1 'polypeptide(L)'
;MALEAKREGLSLVDAALKASHERFRPIVMTSIAFILGVVPLLTASGAGAAARVPIGITVFSGMIASTCLAVALVPVFFVQIEGLFAKKEKKE
;
A
#
# COMPACT_ATOMS: atom_id res chain seq x y z
N MET A 1 -15.59 4.07 2.55
CA MET A 1 -14.42 4.97 2.53
C MET A 1 -14.40 5.87 1.29
N ALA A 2 -14.03 5.44 0.07
CA ALA A 2 -14.03 6.38 -1.07
C ALA A 2 -15.42 6.65 -1.70
N LEU A 3 -16.32 5.66 -1.68
CA LEU A 3 -17.71 5.80 -2.11
C LEU A 3 -18.54 6.71 -1.18
N GLU A 4 -18.18 6.75 0.11
CA GLU A 4 -18.84 7.58 1.13
C GLU A 4 -18.46 9.06 1.01
N ALA A 5 -17.18 9.36 0.76
CA ALA A 5 -16.74 10.74 0.52
C ALA A 5 -17.36 11.35 -0.78
N LYS A 6 -17.70 10.50 -1.75
CA LYS A 6 -18.46 10.91 -2.95
C LYS A 6 -19.92 11.27 -2.62
N ARG A 7 -20.52 10.62 -1.60
CA ARG A 7 -21.86 10.96 -1.07
C ARG A 7 -21.88 12.26 -0.26
N GLU A 8 -20.73 12.67 0.29
CA GLU A 8 -20.55 13.95 1.00
C GLU A 8 -20.36 15.16 0.06
N GLY A 9 -20.39 14.98 -1.27
CA GLY A 9 -20.26 16.07 -2.25
C GLY A 9 -18.83 16.60 -2.46
N LEU A 10 -17.81 15.90 -1.95
CA LEU A 10 -16.40 16.24 -2.19
C LEU A 10 -15.98 15.94 -3.64
N SER A 11 -15.00 16.71 -4.14
CA SER A 11 -14.38 16.40 -5.43
C SER A 11 -13.73 15.00 -5.39
N LEU A 12 -13.69 14.32 -6.53
CA LEU A 12 -13.09 12.97 -6.67
C LEU A 12 -11.65 12.89 -6.10
N VAL A 13 -10.91 13.99 -6.20
CA VAL A 13 -9.53 14.10 -5.71
C VAL A 13 -9.50 14.23 -4.18
N ASP A 14 -10.36 15.05 -3.60
CA ASP A 14 -10.44 15.23 -2.15
C ASP A 14 -10.93 13.97 -1.44
N ALA A 15 -11.90 13.27 -2.03
CA ALA A 15 -12.39 11.98 -1.56
C ALA A 15 -11.27 10.91 -1.57
N ALA A 16 -10.47 10.88 -2.64
CA ALA A 16 -9.34 9.96 -2.75
C ALA A 16 -8.24 10.26 -1.73
N LEU A 17 -7.92 11.53 -1.49
CA LEU A 17 -6.96 11.98 -0.47
C LEU A 17 -7.40 11.60 0.95
N LYS A 18 -8.65 11.89 1.30
CA LYS A 18 -9.24 11.54 2.61
C LYS A 18 -9.19 10.02 2.86
N ALA A 19 -9.61 9.23 1.88
CA ALA A 19 -9.56 7.77 1.95
C ALA A 19 -8.11 7.21 2.01
N SER A 20 -7.15 7.88 1.37
CA SER A 20 -5.75 7.48 1.40
C SER A 20 -5.12 7.71 2.78
N HIS A 21 -5.47 8.82 3.45
CA HIS A 21 -5.03 9.11 4.81
C HIS A 21 -5.57 8.10 5.84
N GLU A 22 -6.83 7.69 5.72
CA GLU A 22 -7.40 6.67 6.63
C GLU A 22 -6.67 5.33 6.52
N ARG A 23 -6.22 4.97 5.30
CA ARG A 23 -5.53 3.71 5.03
C ARG A 23 -4.03 3.77 5.30
N PHE A 24 -3.43 4.96 5.33
CA PHE A 24 -2.01 5.13 5.59
C PHE A 24 -1.59 4.50 6.93
N ARG A 25 -2.36 4.74 8.01
CA ARG A 25 -2.07 4.18 9.34
C ARG A 25 -2.07 2.63 9.33
N PRO A 26 -3.11 1.92 8.83
CA PRO A 26 -3.08 0.47 8.68
C PRO A 26 -1.95 -0.08 7.78
N ILE A 27 -1.66 0.57 6.65
CA ILE A 27 -0.62 0.13 5.71
C ILE A 27 0.75 0.20 6.37
N VAL A 28 1.05 1.30 7.06
CA VAL A 28 2.33 1.48 7.75
C VAL A 28 2.42 0.51 8.94
N MET A 29 1.33 0.32 9.70
CA MET A 29 1.30 -0.62 10.83
C MET A 29 1.68 -2.05 10.41
N THR A 30 1.05 -2.57 9.37
CA THR A 30 1.30 -3.92 8.86
C THR A 30 2.70 -4.06 8.29
N SER A 31 3.17 -3.05 7.55
CA SER A 31 4.52 -3.03 7.00
C SER A 31 5.59 -3.06 8.08
N ILE A 32 5.44 -2.25 9.14
CA ILE A 32 6.38 -2.22 10.27
C ILE A 32 6.36 -3.55 11.03
N ALA A 33 5.17 -4.09 11.34
CA ALA A 33 5.05 -5.37 12.03
C ALA A 33 5.74 -6.50 11.26
N PHE A 34 5.56 -6.53 9.94
CA PHE A 34 6.20 -7.52 9.08
C PHE A 34 7.72 -7.34 9.03
N ILE A 35 8.21 -6.10 8.85
CA ILE A 35 9.64 -5.78 8.82
C ILE A 35 10.31 -6.24 10.13
N LEU A 36 9.73 -5.93 11.28
CA LEU A 36 10.24 -6.37 12.57
C LEU A 36 10.22 -7.90 12.71
N GLY A 37 9.19 -8.57 12.18
CA GLY A 37 9.08 -10.02 12.18
C GLY A 37 10.15 -10.74 11.35
N VAL A 38 10.70 -10.11 10.31
CA VAL A 38 11.78 -10.69 9.48
C VAL A 38 13.18 -10.34 9.95
N VAL A 39 13.34 -9.44 10.93
CA VAL A 39 14.67 -9.10 11.51
C VAL A 39 15.46 -10.33 11.96
N PRO A 40 14.87 -11.34 12.63
CA PRO A 40 15.61 -12.54 13.03
C PRO A 40 16.11 -13.39 11.85
N LEU A 41 15.47 -13.31 10.68
CA LEU A 41 15.93 -14.01 9.48
C LEU A 41 17.18 -13.33 8.90
N LEU A 42 17.30 -12.01 9.04
CA LEU A 42 18.46 -11.23 8.57
C LEU A 42 19.71 -11.51 9.39
N THR A 43 19.55 -11.80 10.69
CA THR A 43 20.65 -12.06 11.62
C THR A 43 20.84 -13.56 11.91
N ALA A 44 20.14 -14.43 11.20
CA ALA A 44 20.19 -15.87 11.43
C ALA A 44 21.60 -16.43 11.17
N SER A 45 22.18 -17.07 12.19
CA SER A 45 23.46 -17.78 12.13
C SER A 45 23.28 -19.27 12.43
N GLY A 46 24.12 -20.13 11.84
CA GLY A 46 24.09 -21.58 12.05
C GLY A 46 23.47 -22.37 10.89
N ALA A 47 22.98 -23.59 11.17
CA ALA A 47 22.44 -24.48 10.14
C ALA A 47 21.24 -23.85 9.41
N GLY A 48 21.32 -23.75 8.08
CA GLY A 48 20.30 -23.12 7.25
C GLY A 48 20.38 -21.60 7.15
N ALA A 49 21.37 -20.94 7.75
CA ALA A 49 21.59 -19.49 7.60
C ALA A 49 21.74 -19.07 6.12
N ALA A 50 22.46 -19.87 5.33
CA ALA A 50 22.63 -19.65 3.89
C ALA A 50 21.31 -19.62 3.10
N ALA A 51 20.23 -20.23 3.61
CA ALA A 51 18.90 -20.14 3.00
C ALA A 51 18.04 -19.03 3.64
N ARG A 52 18.15 -18.80 4.95
CA ARG A 52 17.31 -17.86 5.70
C ARG A 52 17.67 -16.39 5.44
N VAL A 53 18.96 -16.07 5.39
CA VAL A 53 19.44 -14.69 5.22
C VAL A 53 19.03 -14.11 3.86
N PRO A 54 19.22 -14.80 2.72
CA PRO A 54 18.76 -14.29 1.43
C PRO A 54 17.25 -14.07 1.35
N ILE A 55 16.46 -14.97 1.96
CA ILE A 55 15.01 -14.81 2.06
C ILE A 55 14.68 -13.56 2.88
N GLY A 56 15.31 -13.39 4.04
CA GLY A 56 15.14 -12.21 4.88
C GLY A 56 15.44 -10.91 4.12
N ILE A 57 16.57 -10.85 3.39
CA ILE A 57 16.97 -9.67 2.62
C ILE A 57 15.93 -9.38 1.53
N THR A 58 15.55 -10.40 0.76
CA THR A 58 14.60 -10.26 -0.35
C THR A 58 13.28 -9.68 0.12
N VAL A 59 12.73 -10.24 1.20
CA VAL A 59 11.43 -9.81 1.71
C VAL A 59 11.52 -8.45 2.41
N PHE A 60 12.61 -8.17 3.13
CA PHE A 60 12.83 -6.86 3.76
C PHE A 60 12.88 -5.74 2.72
N SER A 61 13.69 -5.88 1.67
CA SER A 61 13.75 -4.90 0.58
C SER A 61 12.45 -4.82 -0.19
N GLY A 62 11.80 -5.96 -0.42
CA GLY A 62 10.53 -6.05 -1.13
C GLY A 62 9.41 -5.32 -0.39
N MET A 63 9.34 -5.46 0.93
CA MET A 63 8.34 -4.76 1.74
C MET A 63 8.55 -3.25 1.74
N ILE A 64 9.79 -2.78 1.90
CA ILE A 64 10.07 -1.33 1.84
C ILE A 64 9.66 -0.76 0.48
N ALA A 65 10.10 -1.39 -0.61
CA ALA A 65 9.78 -0.94 -1.96
C ALA A 65 8.27 -1.00 -2.22
N SER A 66 7.61 -2.09 -1.85
CA SER A 66 6.17 -2.30 -2.01
C SER A 66 5.34 -1.29 -1.21
N THR A 67 5.74 -0.97 0.03
CA THR A 67 5.02 0.00 0.86
C THR A 67 5.14 1.41 0.28
N CYS A 68 6.34 1.82 -0.18
CA CYS A 68 6.52 3.10 -0.86
C CYS A 68 5.69 3.19 -2.15
N LEU A 69 5.73 2.13 -2.98
CA LEU A 69 4.92 2.08 -4.20
C LEU A 69 3.42 2.09 -3.89
N ALA A 70 2.96 1.30 -2.93
CA ALA A 70 1.54 1.21 -2.61
C ALA A 70 0.99 2.54 -2.09
N VAL A 71 1.70 3.22 -1.19
CA VAL A 71 1.25 4.52 -0.64
C VAL A 71 1.12 5.57 -1.75
N ALA A 72 2.03 5.59 -2.74
CA ALA A 72 1.98 6.53 -3.84
C ALA A 72 1.01 6.13 -4.96
N LEU A 73 1.01 4.85 -5.36
CA LEU A 73 0.28 4.36 -6.53
C LEU A 73 -1.20 4.10 -6.25
N VAL A 74 -1.57 3.66 -5.04
CA VAL A 74 -2.97 3.37 -4.70
C VAL A 74 -3.90 4.59 -4.89
N PRO A 75 -3.59 5.80 -4.37
CA PRO A 75 -4.43 6.97 -4.63
C PRO A 75 -4.50 7.34 -6.11
N VAL A 76 -3.36 7.28 -6.82
CA VAL A 76 -3.27 7.64 -8.23
C VAL A 76 -4.12 6.70 -9.09
N PHE A 77 -3.99 5.39 -8.88
CA PHE A 77 -4.82 4.40 -9.58
C PHE A 77 -6.30 4.54 -9.23
N PHE A 78 -6.63 4.85 -7.97
CA PHE A 78 -8.02 5.08 -7.58
C PHE A 78 -8.65 6.25 -8.35
N VAL A 79 -7.97 7.40 -8.41
CA VAL A 79 -8.46 8.58 -9.15
C VAL A 79 -8.57 8.29 -10.65
N GLN A 80 -7.59 7.60 -11.24
CA GLN A 80 -7.62 7.27 -12.66
C GLN A 80 -8.74 6.30 -13.03
N ILE A 81 -8.95 5.26 -12.22
CA ILE A 81 -10.02 4.29 -12.45
C ILE A 81 -11.38 4.98 -12.29
N GLU A 82 -11.64 5.65 -11.17
CA GLU A 82 -12.91 6.36 -10.97
C GLU A 82 -13.16 7.44 -12.02
N GLY A 83 -12.12 8.18 -12.44
CA GLY A 83 -12.22 9.17 -13.52
C GLY A 83 -12.58 8.55 -14.87
N LEU A 84 -12.02 7.39 -15.20
CA LEU A 84 -12.34 6.64 -16.41
C LEU A 84 -13.78 6.10 -16.38
N PHE A 85 -14.23 5.55 -15.25
CA PHE A 85 -15.60 5.04 -15.10
C PHE A 85 -16.65 6.17 -15.12
N ALA A 86 -16.40 7.29 -14.43
CA ALA A 86 -17.29 8.45 -14.46
C ALA A 86 -17.41 9.09 -15.86
N LYS A 87 -16.34 9.05 -16.66
CA LYS A 87 -16.36 9.50 -18.06
C LYS A 87 -17.12 8.55 -18.98
N LYS A 88 -17.21 7.26 -18.63
CA LYS A 88 -17.93 6.23 -19.40
C LYS A 88 -19.44 6.36 -19.22
N GLU A 89 -19.91 6.63 -18.00
CA GLU A 89 -21.33 6.86 -17.67
C GLU A 89 -21.91 8.11 -18.34
N LYS A 90 -21.10 9.16 -18.58
CA LYS A 90 -21.53 10.38 -19.29
C LYS A 90 -21.64 10.22 -20.82
N LYS A 91 -21.28 9.06 -21.36
CA LYS A 91 -21.21 8.80 -22.81
C LYS A 91 -22.26 7.80 -23.30
N GLU A 92 -23.08 7.25 -22.41
CA GLU A 92 -24.36 6.59 -22.71
C GLU A 92 -25.51 7.58 -22.45
#